data_AF-A0A821VVY6-F1
#
_entry.id   AF-A0A821VVY6-F1
#
_cell.length_a   1.000
_cell.length_b   1.000
_cell.length_c   1.000
_cell.angle_alpha   90.00
_cell.angle_beta   90.00
_cell.angle_gamma   90.00
#
_symmetry.space_group_name_H-M   'P 1'
#
loop_
_entity.id
_entity.type
_entity.pdbx_description
1 polymer ?
#
loop_
_entity_poly.entity_id
_entity_poly.type
_entity_poly.pdbx_seq_one_letter_code
_entity_poly.pdbx_strand_id
1 'polypeptide(L)'
;MDSFVYIYFYFSCNFETNFCKFTSLSYVQPRFERARADQLIHDYAPERDHTLNNLAGSFIYVNTLGQTPNSIAQLKSSRFIPTTGCKVRFYYYMNSATNPGQLTFMVRNQTQGLTTNIWSISKVSGDHWERQGLLLPTGSVFELLMEV
;
A
#
# COMPACT_ATOMS: atom_id res chain seq x y z
N MET A 1 10.41 2.68 43.18
CA MET A 1 11.09 2.26 41.94
C MET A 1 10.01 2.22 40.88
N ASP A 2 9.98 3.21 40.00
CA ASP A 2 8.92 3.30 39.01
C ASP A 2 9.26 2.37 37.84
N SER A 3 8.55 1.25 37.77
CA SER A 3 8.66 0.30 36.67
C SER A 3 7.60 0.62 35.63
N PHE A 4 8.04 1.07 34.45
CA PHE A 4 7.16 1.30 33.31
C PHE A 4 7.27 0.12 32.33
N VAL A 5 6.12 -0.40 31.89
CA VAL A 5 6.02 -1.42 30.84
C VAL A 5 5.50 -0.75 29.58
N TYR A 6 6.28 -0.82 28.50
CA TYR A 6 5.89 -0.30 27.19
C TYR A 6 5.54 -1.48 26.27
N ILE A 7 4.28 -1.55 25.83
CA ILE A 7 3.79 -2.58 24.90
C ILE A 7 3.58 -1.91 23.55
N TYR A 8 4.28 -2.38 22.52
CA TYR A 8 4.14 -1.90 21.14
C TYR A 8 3.60 -3.02 20.26
N PHE A 9 2.45 -2.79 19.63
CA PHE A 9 1.92 -3.70 18.60
C PHE A 9 2.46 -3.29 17.23
N TYR A 10 2.78 -4.28 16.40
CA TYR A 10 3.19 -4.06 15.01
C TYR A 10 2.20 -3.16 14.27
N PHE A 11 2.72 -2.36 13.34
CA PHE A 11 1.89 -1.51 12.51
C PHE A 11 1.01 -2.38 11.58
N SER A 12 -0.31 -2.28 11.78
CA SER A 12 -1.33 -2.88 10.92
C SER A 12 -2.26 -1.78 10.41
N CYS A 13 -2.68 -1.88 9.16
CA CYS A 13 -3.64 -0.96 8.56
C CYS A 13 -4.56 -1.72 7.62
N ASN A 14 -5.85 -1.66 7.92
CA ASN A 14 -6.92 -2.26 7.12
C ASN A 14 -7.79 -1.21 6.39
N PHE A 15 -7.46 0.08 6.51
CA PHE A 15 -8.11 1.19 5.83
C PHE A 15 -9.60 1.42 6.13
N GLU A 16 -10.18 0.75 7.13
CA GLU A 16 -11.62 0.86 7.42
C GLU A 16 -12.04 2.29 7.81
N THR A 17 -11.20 2.99 8.56
CA THR A 17 -11.52 4.34 9.07
C THR A 17 -10.74 5.44 8.40
N ASN A 18 -9.47 5.20 8.03
CA ASN A 18 -8.56 6.20 7.47
C ASN A 18 -7.32 5.55 6.83
N PHE A 19 -6.35 6.36 6.39
CA PHE A 19 -5.07 5.90 5.85
C PHE A 19 -4.07 5.39 6.91
N CYS A 20 -4.48 5.25 8.17
CA CYS A 20 -3.64 4.94 9.31
C CYS A 20 -2.44 5.89 9.42
N LYS A 21 -1.21 5.38 9.19
CA LYS A 21 0.02 6.16 9.16
C LYS A 21 0.58 6.33 7.74
N PHE A 22 -0.27 6.14 6.73
CA PHE A 22 0.06 6.44 5.34
C PHE A 22 -0.40 7.83 4.94
N THR A 23 0.28 8.42 3.97
CA THR A 23 0.00 9.74 3.42
C THR A 23 0.17 9.67 1.91
N SER A 24 -0.87 10.06 1.16
CA SER A 24 -0.72 10.23 -0.29
C SER A 24 0.07 11.50 -0.57
N LEU A 25 1.05 11.38 -1.46
CA LEU A 25 1.93 12.47 -1.86
C LEU A 25 1.47 13.12 -3.18
N SER A 26 0.52 12.51 -3.88
CA SER A 26 -0.08 13.05 -5.09
C SER A 26 -1.29 13.93 -4.74
N TYR A 27 -1.22 15.21 -5.11
CA TYR A 27 -2.33 16.17 -4.89
C TYR A 27 -3.41 16.09 -5.98
N VAL A 28 -3.04 15.66 -7.18
CA VAL A 28 -3.90 15.49 -8.36
C VAL A 28 -3.92 14.03 -8.80
N GLN A 29 -4.88 13.65 -9.64
CA GLN A 29 -4.93 12.29 -10.18
C GLN A 29 -3.74 12.02 -11.13
N PRO A 30 -3.22 10.79 -11.15
CA PRO A 30 -3.59 9.66 -10.29
C PRO A 30 -3.09 9.85 -8.85
N ARG A 31 -3.90 9.42 -7.87
CA ARG A 31 -3.56 9.45 -6.45
C ARG A 31 -4.17 8.25 -5.72
N PHE A 32 -3.66 7.99 -4.51
CA PHE A 32 -4.27 6.98 -3.64
C PHE A 32 -5.51 7.53 -2.96
N GLU A 33 -6.63 6.84 -3.14
CA GLU A 33 -7.92 7.18 -2.55
C GLU A 33 -8.46 6.00 -1.75
N ARG A 34 -9.31 6.27 -0.77
CA ARG A 34 -9.96 5.25 0.04
C ARG A 34 -11.43 5.19 -0.34
N ALA A 35 -11.94 4.00 -0.65
CA ALA A 35 -13.34 3.77 -0.91
C ALA A 35 -13.81 2.46 -0.26
N ARG A 36 -15.12 2.35 -0.05
CA ARG A 36 -15.75 1.06 0.20
C ARG A 36 -15.94 0.31 -1.11
N ALA A 37 -15.99 -1.02 -1.05
CA ALA A 37 -16.27 -1.82 -2.24
C ALA A 37 -17.61 -1.43 -2.89
N ASP A 38 -18.66 -1.16 -2.11
CA ASP A 38 -19.98 -0.73 -2.61
C ASP A 38 -20.02 0.64 -3.30
N GLN A 39 -18.95 1.43 -3.21
CA GLN A 39 -18.84 2.75 -3.84
C GLN A 39 -18.13 2.69 -5.20
N LEU A 40 -17.44 1.59 -5.52
CA LEU A 40 -16.71 1.42 -6.78
C LEU A 40 -17.51 0.50 -7.71
N ILE A 41 -18.30 1.10 -8.60
CA ILE A 41 -19.11 0.37 -9.57
C ILE A 41 -18.35 0.34 -10.91
N HIS A 42 -17.44 -0.61 -11.09
CA HIS A 42 -16.78 -0.89 -12.37
C HIS A 42 -16.34 -2.37 -12.49
N ASP A 43 -16.25 -2.90 -13.71
CA ASP A 43 -16.00 -4.33 -14.01
C ASP A 43 -14.63 -4.88 -13.54
N TYR A 44 -13.74 -3.98 -13.13
CA TYR A 44 -12.37 -4.30 -12.69
C TYR A 44 -12.14 -3.96 -11.22
N ALA A 45 -13.20 -3.64 -10.47
CA ALA A 45 -13.13 -3.35 -9.05
C ALA A 45 -13.28 -4.66 -8.27
N PRO A 46 -12.64 -4.82 -7.11
CA PRO A 46 -12.96 -5.93 -6.24
C PRO A 46 -14.40 -5.77 -5.73
N GLU A 47 -15.22 -6.82 -5.85
CA GLU A 47 -16.59 -6.82 -5.32
C GLU A 47 -16.65 -6.70 -3.79
N ARG A 48 -15.56 -7.03 -3.09
CA ARG A 48 -15.50 -7.08 -1.63
C ARG A 48 -14.13 -6.66 -1.13
N ASP A 49 -14.11 -5.94 -0.02
CA ASP A 49 -12.87 -5.67 0.71
C ASP A 49 -12.26 -6.96 1.27
N HIS A 50 -10.93 -7.05 1.26
CA HIS A 50 -10.22 -8.23 1.76
C HIS A 50 -10.39 -8.45 3.27
N THR A 51 -10.41 -7.38 4.06
CA THR A 51 -10.42 -7.47 5.53
C THR A 51 -11.76 -7.98 6.05
N LEU A 52 -12.86 -7.37 5.61
CA LEU A 52 -14.21 -7.73 6.07
C LEU A 52 -14.88 -8.78 5.17
N ASN A 53 -14.29 -9.08 4.00
CA ASN A 53 -14.84 -9.96 2.98
C ASN A 53 -16.31 -9.64 2.65
N ASN A 54 -16.62 -8.35 2.55
CA ASN A 54 -17.95 -7.86 2.18
C ASN A 54 -17.87 -6.49 1.49
N LEU A 55 -19.02 -6.05 0.97
CA LEU A 55 -19.19 -4.80 0.23
C LEU A 55 -19.01 -3.53 1.10
N ALA A 56 -19.14 -3.63 2.41
CA ALA A 56 -19.07 -2.52 3.34
C ALA A 56 -17.66 -2.22 3.87
N GLY A 57 -16.69 -3.12 3.65
CA GLY A 57 -15.29 -2.90 4.00
C GLY A 57 -14.60 -1.93 3.04
N SER A 58 -13.46 -1.40 3.49
CA SER A 58 -12.76 -0.31 2.79
C SER A 58 -11.32 -0.68 2.47
N PHE A 59 -10.84 -0.22 1.31
CA PHE A 59 -9.45 -0.34 0.90
C PHE A 59 -8.97 0.96 0.25
N ILE A 60 -7.67 1.02 -0.04
CA ILE A 60 -7.09 2.08 -0.85
C ILE A 60 -6.89 1.60 -2.29
N TYR A 61 -7.07 2.49 -3.25
CA TYR A 61 -6.92 2.21 -4.66
C TYR A 61 -6.37 3.44 -5.41
N VAL A 62 -5.91 3.20 -6.63
CA VAL A 62 -5.55 4.24 -7.59
C VAL A 62 -6.35 3.98 -8.85
N ASN A 63 -7.10 4.97 -9.31
CA ASN A 63 -7.78 4.88 -10.59
C ASN A 63 -6.80 5.14 -11.73
N THR A 64 -6.46 4.09 -12.48
CA THR A 64 -5.54 4.17 -13.63
C THR A 64 -6.28 4.39 -14.96
N LEU A 65 -7.61 4.32 -14.98
CA LEU A 65 -8.40 4.50 -16.20
C LEU A 65 -8.27 5.93 -16.72
N GLY A 66 -7.93 6.07 -18.00
CA GLY A 66 -7.79 7.36 -18.67
C GLY A 66 -6.56 8.18 -18.25
N GLN A 67 -5.68 7.63 -17.41
CA GLN A 67 -4.45 8.30 -17.00
C GLN A 67 -3.39 8.23 -18.10
N THR A 68 -2.51 9.24 -18.16
CA THR A 68 -1.42 9.27 -19.14
C THR A 68 -0.37 8.22 -18.81
N PRO A 69 0.26 7.57 -19.81
CA PRO A 69 1.39 6.68 -19.55
C PRO A 69 2.46 7.36 -18.68
N ASN A 70 2.99 6.63 -17.69
CA ASN A 70 4.00 7.09 -16.73
C ASN A 70 3.54 8.16 -15.71
N SER A 71 2.23 8.43 -15.59
CA SER A 71 1.72 9.17 -14.43
C SER A 71 1.91 8.33 -13.16
N ILE A 72 2.33 8.96 -12.05
CA ILE A 72 2.67 8.25 -10.81
C ILE A 72 1.77 8.72 -9.66
N ALA A 73 1.09 7.78 -9.02
CA ALA A 73 0.51 7.98 -7.69
C ALA A 73 1.50 7.48 -6.64
N GLN A 74 1.81 8.29 -5.62
CA GLN A 74 2.73 7.87 -4.55
C GLN A 74 2.04 7.89 -3.17
N LEU A 75 2.23 6.82 -2.39
CA LEU A 75 1.83 6.69 -1.00
C LEU A 75 3.06 6.48 -0.12
N LYS A 76 3.14 7.22 0.98
CA LYS A 76 4.25 7.15 1.92
C LYS A 76 3.77 6.73 3.29
N SER A 77 4.51 5.84 3.94
CA SER A 77 4.30 5.47 5.35
C SER A 77 4.99 6.42 6.33
N SER A 78 4.62 6.36 7.60
CA SER A 78 5.45 6.85 8.69
C SER A 78 6.80 6.13 8.75
N ARG A 79 7.77 6.73 9.43
CA ARG A 79 9.09 6.13 9.64
C ARG A 79 9.00 4.82 10.43
N PHE A 80 9.72 3.81 9.97
CA PHE A 80 9.94 2.54 10.66
C PHE A 80 11.34 2.50 11.26
N ILE A 81 11.42 2.02 12.49
CA ILE A 81 12.69 1.66 13.13
C ILE A 81 13.02 0.23 12.70
N PRO A 82 14.20 -0.01 12.12
CA PRO A 82 14.55 -1.32 11.59
C PRO A 82 14.68 -2.35 12.71
N THR A 83 14.22 -3.57 12.43
CA THR A 83 14.42 -4.75 13.28
C THR A 83 14.81 -5.94 12.42
N THR A 84 15.55 -6.90 12.98
CA THR A 84 16.01 -8.07 12.24
C THR A 84 14.82 -8.97 11.88
N GLY A 85 14.71 -9.35 10.60
CA GLY A 85 13.69 -10.29 10.12
C GLY A 85 12.29 -9.68 9.95
N CYS A 86 12.14 -8.36 10.03
CA CYS A 86 10.86 -7.70 9.81
C CYS A 86 10.35 -7.87 8.38
N LYS A 87 9.04 -8.09 8.22
CA LYS A 87 8.37 -8.22 6.92
C LYS A 87 7.18 -7.30 6.86
N VAL A 88 6.99 -6.62 5.73
CA VAL A 88 5.68 -6.05 5.37
C VAL A 88 4.85 -7.14 4.71
N ARG A 89 3.59 -7.26 5.12
CA ARG A 89 2.61 -8.15 4.51
C ARG A 89 1.42 -7.32 4.07
N PHE A 90 1.00 -7.52 2.84
CA PHE A 90 -0.12 -6.80 2.26
C PHE A 90 -0.88 -7.69 1.28
N TYR A 91 -2.07 -7.23 0.94
CA TYR A 91 -2.91 -7.84 -0.09
C TYR A 91 -3.12 -6.79 -1.19
N TYR A 92 -3.04 -7.21 -2.44
CA TYR A 92 -3.25 -6.34 -3.60
C TYR A 92 -4.22 -6.99 -4.58
N TYR A 93 -4.99 -6.17 -5.29
CA TYR A 93 -5.90 -6.59 -6.32
C TYR A 93 -5.57 -5.75 -7.57
N MET A 94 -5.14 -6.41 -8.64
CA MET A 94 -4.80 -5.76 -9.91
C MET A 94 -5.58 -6.42 -11.03
N ASN A 95 -6.64 -5.75 -11.47
CA ASN A 95 -7.49 -6.19 -12.57
C ASN A 95 -7.63 -5.06 -13.60
N SER A 96 -7.60 -5.39 -14.89
CA SER A 96 -7.69 -4.42 -15.99
C SER A 96 -7.97 -5.12 -17.31
N ALA A 97 -8.67 -4.44 -18.21
CA ALA A 97 -8.91 -4.90 -19.58
C ALA A 97 -7.64 -4.90 -20.44
N THR A 98 -6.73 -3.95 -20.19
CA THR A 98 -5.61 -3.63 -21.07
C THR A 98 -4.29 -3.66 -20.30
N ASN A 99 -4.06 -2.67 -19.45
CA ASN A 99 -2.86 -2.54 -18.65
C ASN A 99 -3.25 -2.14 -17.22
N PRO A 100 -2.91 -2.94 -16.20
CA PRO A 100 -3.20 -2.61 -14.80
C PRO A 100 -2.27 -1.54 -14.21
N GLY A 101 -1.24 -1.10 -14.95
CA GLY A 101 -0.16 -0.29 -14.42
C GLY A 101 0.90 -1.14 -13.72
N GLN A 102 1.74 -0.52 -12.89
CA GLN A 102 2.76 -1.22 -12.12
C GLN A 102 2.71 -0.79 -10.66
N LEU A 103 2.43 -1.72 -9.76
CA LEU A 103 2.56 -1.50 -8.33
C LEU A 103 4.01 -1.76 -7.90
N THR A 104 4.67 -0.73 -7.37
CA THR A 104 6.06 -0.78 -6.91
C THR A 104 6.18 -0.42 -5.44
N PHE A 105 6.92 -1.23 -4.68
CA PHE A 105 7.30 -0.97 -3.30
C PHE A 105 8.77 -0.57 -3.24
N MET A 106 9.04 0.55 -2.60
CA MET A 106 10.39 1.06 -2.38
C MET A 106 10.61 1.42 -0.93
N VAL A 107 11.88 1.48 -0.55
CA VAL A 107 12.29 1.91 0.78
C VAL A 107 13.20 3.12 0.67
N ARG A 108 12.83 4.21 1.36
CA ARG A 108 13.66 5.40 1.49
C ARG A 108 14.39 5.41 2.82
N ASN A 109 15.70 5.20 2.77
CA ASN A 109 16.60 5.30 3.92
C ASN A 109 16.65 6.77 4.40
N GLN A 110 16.35 7.02 5.68
CA GLN A 110 16.33 8.38 6.23
C GLN A 110 17.72 8.94 6.54
N THR A 111 18.72 8.09 6.74
CA THR A 111 20.10 8.50 7.02
C THR A 111 20.80 8.96 5.76
N GLN A 112 20.64 8.22 4.65
CA GLN A 112 21.32 8.49 3.38
C GLN A 112 20.43 9.20 2.35
N GLY A 113 19.11 9.24 2.56
CA GLY A 113 18.14 9.74 1.58
C GLY A 113 17.93 8.83 0.37
N LEU A 114 18.63 7.69 0.29
CA LEU A 114 18.58 6.76 -0.83
C LEU A 114 17.24 6.02 -0.86
N THR A 115 16.61 5.98 -2.04
CA THR A 115 15.41 5.18 -2.31
C THR A 115 15.77 3.94 -3.11
N THR A 116 15.36 2.77 -2.64
CA THR A 116 15.64 1.48 -3.29
C THR A 116 14.34 0.74 -3.58
N ASN A 117 14.16 0.27 -4.82
CA ASN A 117 13.07 -0.65 -5.18
C ASN A 117 13.31 -2.01 -4.53
N ILE A 118 12.30 -2.51 -3.81
CA ILE A 118 12.34 -3.83 -3.17
C ILE A 118 11.40 -4.84 -3.81
N TRP A 119 10.40 -4.40 -4.58
CA TRP A 119 9.45 -5.26 -5.28
C TRP A 119 8.60 -4.47 -6.27
N SER A 120 8.28 -5.06 -7.42
CA SER A 120 7.33 -4.51 -8.39
C SER A 120 6.50 -5.62 -9.03
N ILE A 121 5.27 -5.31 -9.41
CA ILE A 121 4.42 -6.16 -10.23
C ILE A 121 3.64 -5.33 -11.25
N SER A 122 3.52 -5.83 -12.48
CA SER A 122 2.76 -5.18 -13.56
C SER A 122 1.81 -6.16 -14.26
N LYS A 123 1.45 -7.25 -13.58
CA LYS A 123 0.62 -8.32 -14.12
C LYS A 123 -0.79 -8.21 -13.54
N VAL A 124 -1.79 -8.50 -14.36
CA VAL A 124 -3.16 -8.74 -13.92
C VAL A 124 -3.18 -9.98 -13.02
N SER A 125 -3.65 -9.82 -11.78
CA SER A 125 -3.87 -10.91 -10.83
C SER A 125 -5.15 -11.66 -11.13
N GLY A 126 -6.13 -11.01 -11.77
CA GLY A 126 -7.48 -11.54 -11.98
C GLY A 126 -8.42 -11.11 -10.85
N ASP A 127 -9.57 -11.76 -10.76
CA ASP A 127 -10.63 -11.36 -9.82
C ASP A 127 -10.43 -11.98 -8.42
N HIS A 128 -9.30 -11.68 -7.79
CA HIS A 128 -9.03 -12.03 -6.40
C HIS A 128 -7.92 -11.18 -5.78
N TRP A 129 -7.91 -11.15 -4.46
CA TRP A 129 -6.85 -10.52 -3.67
C TRP A 129 -5.63 -11.45 -3.59
N GLU A 130 -4.47 -10.93 -3.94
CA GLU A 130 -3.20 -11.63 -3.89
C GLU A 130 -2.38 -11.20 -2.68
N ARG A 131 -1.77 -12.17 -1.99
CA ARG A 131 -1.01 -11.91 -0.76
C ARG A 131 0.48 -11.81 -1.04
N GLN A 132 1.09 -10.71 -0.65
CA GLN A 132 2.54 -10.51 -0.75
C GLN A 132 3.20 -10.31 0.62
N GLY A 133 4.43 -10.79 0.74
CA GLY A 133 5.29 -10.56 1.90
C GLY A 133 6.70 -10.15 1.47
N LEU A 134 7.16 -8.98 1.89
CA LEU A 134 8.48 -8.46 1.55
C LEU A 134 9.34 -8.31 2.80
N LEU A 135 10.60 -8.74 2.71
CA LEU A 135 11.60 -8.45 3.74
C LEU A 135 11.89 -6.95 3.74
N LEU A 136 11.86 -6.34 4.91
CA LEU A 136 12.23 -4.94 5.08
C LEU A 136 13.72 -4.83 5.42
N PRO A 137 14.39 -3.75 5.00
CA PRO A 137 15.81 -3.56 5.26
C PRO A 137 16.10 -3.36 6.76
N THR A 138 17.33 -3.68 7.14
CA THR A 138 17.85 -3.52 8.49
C THR A 138 18.83 -2.35 8.58
N GLY A 139 19.13 -1.90 9.80
CA GLY A 139 20.27 -1.02 10.09
C GLY A 139 20.03 0.49 10.03
N SER A 140 19.04 0.99 9.28
CA SER A 140 18.68 2.42 9.28
C SER A 140 17.17 2.64 9.32
N VAL A 141 16.75 3.76 9.92
CA VAL A 141 15.34 4.20 9.89
C VAL A 141 14.94 4.43 8.44
N PHE A 142 13.74 3.98 8.07
CA PHE A 142 13.26 4.08 6.69
C PHE A 142 11.78 4.43 6.60
N GLU A 143 11.37 4.93 5.45
CA GLU A 143 9.96 5.03 5.05
C GLU A 143 9.69 4.04 3.92
N LEU A 144 8.57 3.33 3.99
CA LEU A 144 8.04 2.58 2.86
C LEU A 144 7.29 3.54 1.91
N LEU A 145 7.60 3.45 0.62
CA LEU A 145 6.94 4.14 -0.48
C LEU A 145 6.24 3.10 -1.37
N MET A 146 5.02 3.40 -1.78
CA MET A 146 4.29 2.64 -2.79
C MET A 146 3.98 3.55 -3.96
N GLU A 147 4.20 3.06 -5.16
CA GLU A 147 3.91 3.76 -6.41
C GLU A 147 3.02 2.90 -7.30
N VAL A 148 2.09 3.56 -7.99
CA VAL A 148 1.25 3.01 -9.07
C VAL A 148 1.35 3.93 -10.27
#